data_AF-A0A0H2WRA4-F1
#
_entry.id   AF-A0A0H2WRA4-F1
#
_cell.length_a   1.000
_cell.length_b   1.000
_cell.length_c   1.000
_cell.angle_alpha   90.00
_cell.angle_beta   90.00
_cell.angle_gamma   90.00
#
_symmetry.space_group_name_H-M   'P 1'
#
loop_
_entity.id
_entity.type
_entity.pdbx_description
1 polymer ?
#
loop_
_entity_poly.entity_id
_entity_poly.type
_entity_poly.pdbx_seq_one_letter_code
_entity_poly.pdbx_strand_id
1 'polypeptide(L)'
;MKAKLENRLERQLQQLSYARGLILDEIGYLPMTSEEASLFFRLLNRRYEKASIILTSNKGFADWGEMFGDNVLATAILDRLLHHSTTLNIKGESYQLKEKRKVGALTKSATPISEDEMAESGQQK
;
A
#
# COMPACT_ATOMS: atom_id res chain seq x y z
N MET A 1 15.91 7.62 5.73
CA MET A 1 16.86 8.75 5.60
C MET A 1 18.04 8.71 6.59
N LYS A 2 17.86 8.60 7.92
CA LYS A 2 18.98 8.53 8.89
C LYS A 2 20.03 7.43 8.63
N ALA A 3 19.60 6.26 8.14
CA ALA A 3 20.51 5.12 7.91
C ALA A 3 21.51 5.30 6.74
N LYS A 4 21.17 6.14 5.75
CA LYS A 4 22.08 6.50 4.64
C LYS A 4 23.24 7.37 5.13
N LEU A 5 22.91 8.35 5.96
CA LEU A 5 23.88 9.28 6.56
C LEU A 5 24.90 8.58 7.46
N GLU A 6 24.55 7.43 8.04
CA GLU A 6 25.41 6.69 8.96
C GLU A 6 26.17 5.51 8.33
N ASN A 7 26.14 5.33 7.00
CA ASN A 7 26.73 4.18 6.30
C ASN A 7 26.26 2.80 6.84
N ARG A 8 25.07 2.77 7.47
CA ARG A 8 24.45 1.58 8.10
C ARG A 8 23.35 0.97 7.26
N LEU A 9 23.04 1.58 6.11
CA LEU A 9 21.95 1.17 5.23
C LEU A 9 22.07 -0.30 4.82
N GLU A 10 23.26 -0.74 4.42
CA GLU A 10 23.45 -2.14 4.02
C GLU A 10 23.25 -3.12 5.16
N ARG A 11 23.75 -2.77 6.35
CA ARG A 11 23.58 -3.59 7.56
C ARG A 11 22.11 -3.68 7.98
N GLN A 12 21.36 -2.59 7.89
CA GLN A 12 19.92 -2.59 8.17
C GLN A 12 19.13 -3.38 7.12
N LEU A 13 19.43 -3.20 5.83
CA LEU A 13 18.84 -4.03 4.76
C LEU A 13 19.12 -5.50 4.99
N GLN A 14 20.33 -5.84 5.41
CA GLN A 14 20.72 -7.21 5.70
C GLN A 14 19.95 -7.77 6.91
N GLN A 15 19.81 -7.02 7.99
CA GLN A 15 18.98 -7.40 9.14
C GLN A 15 17.52 -7.65 8.74
N LEU A 16 16.91 -6.74 7.97
CA LEU A 16 15.54 -6.89 7.46
C LEU A 16 15.40 -8.05 6.47
N SER A 17 16.47 -8.44 5.78
CA SER A 17 16.47 -9.58 4.87
C SER A 17 16.51 -10.92 5.62
N TYR A 18 17.13 -10.98 6.80
CA TYR A 18 17.28 -12.22 7.58
C TYR A 18 16.11 -12.55 8.52
N ALA A 19 15.23 -11.59 8.80
CA ALA A 19 14.03 -11.86 9.59
C ALA A 19 13.17 -12.96 8.95
N ARG A 20 12.67 -13.93 9.74
CA ARG A 20 11.85 -15.05 9.23
C ARG A 20 10.53 -14.58 8.61
N GLY A 21 9.97 -13.50 9.13
CA GLY A 21 8.81 -12.81 8.57
C GLY A 21 9.02 -11.30 8.66
N LEU A 22 8.60 -10.59 7.62
CA LEU A 22 8.64 -9.12 7.56
C LEU A 22 7.22 -8.61 7.29
N ILE A 23 6.74 -7.71 8.13
CA ILE A 23 5.44 -7.06 7.96
C ILE A 23 5.70 -5.62 7.50
N LEU A 24 5.09 -5.26 6.37
CA LEU A 24 5.14 -3.93 5.76
C LEU A 24 3.74 -3.38 5.76
N ASP A 25 3.49 -2.40 6.62
CA ASP A 25 2.17 -1.82 6.82
C ASP A 25 2.02 -0.53 5.98
N GLU A 26 0.81 -0.28 5.51
CA GLU A 26 0.38 0.95 4.82
C GLU A 26 1.22 1.34 3.59
N ILE A 27 1.66 0.36 2.81
CA ILE A 27 2.37 0.62 1.56
C ILE A 27 1.43 1.34 0.58
N GLY A 28 1.85 2.49 0.08
CA GLY A 28 1.10 3.29 -0.89
C GLY A 28 0.38 4.51 -0.33
N TYR A 29 0.59 4.85 0.94
CA TYR A 29 0.11 6.12 1.49
C TYR A 29 0.91 7.33 0.99
N LEU A 30 2.24 7.21 0.90
CA LEU A 30 3.12 8.24 0.36
C LEU A 30 3.79 7.76 -0.94
N PRO A 31 3.91 8.62 -1.96
CA PRO A 31 4.73 8.31 -3.13
C PRO A 31 6.19 8.16 -2.68
N MET A 32 6.84 7.12 -3.19
CA MET A 32 8.25 6.87 -2.92
C MET A 32 9.11 7.63 -3.91
N THR A 33 10.26 8.12 -3.45
CA THR A 33 11.32 8.57 -4.36
C THR A 33 11.88 7.36 -5.14
N SER A 34 12.45 7.60 -6.33
CA SER A 34 13.06 6.52 -7.14
C SER A 34 14.13 5.73 -6.36
N GLU A 35 14.83 6.40 -5.44
CA GLU A 35 15.84 5.77 -4.60
C GLU A 35 15.22 4.86 -3.53
N GLU A 36 14.09 5.27 -2.92
CA GLU A 36 13.34 4.44 -1.96
C GLU A 36 12.70 3.23 -2.64
N ALA A 37 12.11 3.41 -3.82
CA ALA A 37 11.57 2.33 -4.63
C ALA A 37 12.67 1.31 -5.00
N SER A 38 13.85 1.80 -5.36
CA SER A 38 15.02 0.94 -5.64
C SER A 38 15.48 0.15 -4.41
N LEU A 39 15.50 0.77 -3.23
CA LEU A 39 15.84 0.09 -1.97
C LEU A 39 14.80 -0.96 -1.60
N PHE A 40 13.52 -0.65 -1.78
CA PHE A 40 12.41 -1.57 -1.58
C PHE A 40 12.54 -2.79 -2.51
N PHE A 41 12.82 -2.56 -3.79
CA PHE A 41 13.07 -3.63 -4.76
C PHE A 41 14.26 -4.51 -4.35
N ARG A 42 15.37 -3.91 -3.89
CA ARG A 42 16.54 -4.68 -3.39
C ARG A 42 16.17 -5.56 -2.19
N LEU A 43 15.40 -5.03 -1.24
CA LEU A 43 14.92 -5.79 -0.09
C LEU A 43 14.01 -6.95 -0.52
N LEU A 44 13.06 -6.67 -1.41
CA LEU A 44 12.15 -7.68 -1.95
C LEU A 44 12.90 -8.81 -2.65
N ASN A 45 13.84 -8.49 -3.55
CA ASN A 45 14.66 -9.48 -4.24
C ASN A 45 15.47 -10.36 -3.29
N ARG A 46 16.00 -9.78 -2.19
CA ARG A 46 16.76 -10.55 -1.20
C ARG A 46 15.90 -11.55 -0.44
N ARG A 47 14.60 -11.25 -0.28
CA ARG A 47 13.64 -12.08 0.45
C ARG A 47 12.83 -13.02 -0.43
N TYR A 48 12.77 -12.74 -1.74
CA TYR A 48 12.12 -13.58 -2.73
C TYR A 48 12.59 -15.04 -2.60
N GLU A 49 11.63 -15.96 -2.51
CA GLU A 49 11.84 -17.40 -2.30
C GLU A 49 12.63 -17.80 -1.04
N LYS A 50 12.95 -16.86 -0.13
CA LYS A 50 13.77 -17.12 1.07
C LYS A 50 13.03 -16.89 2.37
N ALA A 51 12.17 -15.87 2.43
CA ALA A 51 11.47 -15.53 3.67
C ALA A 51 10.14 -14.81 3.38
N SER A 52 9.14 -15.01 4.24
CA SER A 52 7.80 -14.48 4.04
C SER A 52 7.73 -12.96 4.21
N ILE A 53 6.88 -12.32 3.42
CA ILE A 53 6.53 -10.90 3.52
C ILE A 53 5.01 -10.81 3.64
N ILE A 54 4.54 -10.08 4.64
CA ILE A 54 3.15 -9.65 4.76
C ILE A 54 3.13 -8.17 4.41
N LEU A 55 2.27 -7.79 3.48
CA LEU A 55 2.13 -6.41 3.03
C LEU A 55 0.68 -5.98 3.13
N THR A 56 0.45 -4.80 3.68
CA THR A 56 -0.86 -4.14 3.64
C THR A 56 -0.77 -2.91 2.74
N SER A 57 -1.81 -2.67 1.97
CA SER A 57 -1.94 -1.51 1.10
C SER A 57 -3.39 -1.11 1.01
N ASN A 58 -3.64 0.20 0.99
CA ASN A 58 -4.96 0.77 0.68
C ASN A 58 -5.11 1.10 -0.81
N LYS A 59 -4.11 0.80 -1.64
CA LYS A 59 -4.08 1.06 -3.08
C LYS A 59 -4.25 -0.24 -3.86
N GLY A 60 -4.97 -0.17 -4.98
CA GLY A 60 -5.04 -1.29 -5.91
C GLY A 60 -3.72 -1.47 -6.64
N PHE A 61 -3.46 -2.66 -7.17
CA PHE A 61 -2.21 -2.94 -7.92
C PHE A 61 -2.00 -2.01 -9.13
N ALA A 62 -3.08 -1.47 -9.71
CA ALA A 62 -3.01 -0.51 -10.80
C ALA A 62 -2.36 0.82 -10.38
N ASP A 63 -2.52 1.24 -9.12
CA ASP A 63 -2.01 2.51 -8.60
C ASP A 63 -0.55 2.42 -8.14
N TRP A 64 0.04 1.22 -8.15
CA TRP A 64 1.41 1.01 -7.67
C TRP A 64 2.46 1.65 -8.59
N GLY A 65 2.11 1.89 -9.85
CA GLY A 65 2.92 2.65 -10.79
C GLY A 65 3.20 4.08 -10.31
N GLU A 66 2.13 4.78 -9.90
CA GLU A 66 2.22 6.13 -9.33
C GLU A 66 2.96 6.12 -8.00
N MET A 67 2.68 5.14 -7.14
CA MET A 67 3.34 4.99 -5.84
C MET A 67 4.87 4.87 -5.95
N PHE A 68 5.37 4.10 -6.92
CA PHE A 68 6.81 3.91 -7.12
C PHE A 68 7.45 4.92 -8.07
N GLY A 69 6.64 5.74 -8.76
CA GLY A 69 7.09 6.71 -9.75
C GLY A 69 7.61 6.10 -11.06
N ASP A 70 7.49 4.78 -11.24
CA ASP A 70 7.91 4.05 -12.43
C ASP A 70 7.06 2.78 -12.60
N ASN A 71 6.28 2.74 -13.68
CA ASN A 71 5.42 1.60 -14.02
C ASN A 71 6.21 0.32 -14.28
N VAL A 72 7.42 0.42 -14.84
CA VAL A 72 8.27 -0.75 -15.14
C VAL A 72 8.76 -1.36 -13.82
N LEU A 73 9.25 -0.51 -12.90
CA LEU A 73 9.68 -0.95 -11.58
C LEU A 73 8.52 -1.53 -10.77
N ALA A 74 7.36 -0.87 -10.80
CA ALA A 74 6.15 -1.34 -10.13
C ALA A 74 5.73 -2.73 -10.63
N THR A 75 5.74 -2.95 -11.95
CA THR A 75 5.43 -4.24 -12.55
C THR A 75 6.41 -5.32 -12.10
N ALA A 76 7.71 -5.02 -12.09
CA ALA A 76 8.75 -5.96 -11.64
C ALA A 76 8.65 -6.31 -10.15
N ILE A 77 8.19 -5.37 -9.32
CA ILE A 77 7.91 -5.58 -7.90
C ILE A 77 6.67 -6.47 -7.72
N LEU A 78 5.59 -6.14 -8.41
CA LEU A 78 4.33 -6.87 -8.35
C LEU A 78 4.52 -8.31 -8.82
N ASP A 79 5.25 -8.54 -9.91
CA ASP A 79 5.57 -9.88 -10.41
C ASP A 79 6.21 -10.76 -9.33
N ARG A 80 7.20 -10.24 -8.61
CA ARG A 80 7.89 -10.96 -7.53
C ARG A 80 7.02 -11.18 -6.30
N LEU A 81 6.21 -10.18 -5.93
CA LEU A 81 5.29 -10.32 -4.79
C LEU A 81 4.21 -11.34 -5.11
N LEU A 82 3.61 -11.28 -6.30
CA LEU A 82 2.43 -12.05 -6.66
C LEU A 82 2.73 -13.49 -7.05
N HIS A 83 3.95 -13.81 -7.50
CA HIS A 83 4.32 -15.17 -7.90
C HIS A 83 4.09 -16.22 -6.79
N HIS A 84 4.38 -15.87 -5.54
CA HIS A 84 4.21 -16.75 -4.37
C HIS A 84 3.46 -16.04 -3.23
N SER A 85 2.27 -15.52 -3.52
CA SER A 85 1.44 -14.84 -2.52
C SER A 85 0.03 -15.39 -2.43
N THR A 86 -0.62 -15.06 -1.31
CA THR A 86 -2.06 -15.14 -1.16
C THR A 86 -2.58 -13.72 -1.01
N THR A 87 -3.35 -13.25 -1.99
CA THR A 87 -3.93 -11.91 -1.97
C THR A 87 -5.26 -11.93 -1.23
N LEU A 88 -5.39 -11.10 -0.20
CA LEU A 88 -6.63 -10.92 0.55
C LEU A 88 -7.21 -9.54 0.23
N ASN A 89 -8.27 -9.50 -0.57
CA ASN A 89 -8.98 -8.25 -0.85
C ASN A 89 -10.01 -7.99 0.25
N ILE A 90 -9.74 -7.01 1.12
CA ILE A 90 -10.59 -6.66 2.24
C ILE A 90 -11.56 -5.57 1.79
N LYS A 91 -12.87 -5.86 1.85
CA LYS A 91 -13.95 -4.91 1.57
C LYS A 91 -14.81 -4.73 2.81
N GLY A 92 -15.28 -3.51 3.04
CA GLY A 92 -16.21 -3.19 4.12
C GLY A 92 -16.00 -1.81 4.70
N GLU A 93 -16.96 -1.35 5.50
CA GLU A 93 -16.83 -0.07 6.21
C GLU A 93 -15.70 -0.11 7.25
N SER A 94 -15.02 1.02 7.42
CA SER A 94 -13.97 1.20 8.42
C SER A 94 -14.45 0.78 9.82
N TYR A 95 -13.66 -0.10 10.46
CA TYR A 95 -13.94 -0.56 11.82
C TYR A 95 -13.97 0.61 12.81
N GLN A 96 -13.06 1.58 12.64
CA GLN A 96 -13.01 2.80 13.47
C GLN A 96 -14.30 3.62 13.36
N LEU A 97 -14.89 3.69 12.15
CA LEU A 97 -16.15 4.40 11.94
C LEU A 97 -17.31 3.67 12.61
N LYS A 98 -17.32 2.33 12.57
CA LYS A 98 -18.33 1.50 13.25
C LYS A 98 -18.27 1.69 14.77
N GLU A 99 -17.08 1.74 15.36
CA GLU A 99 -16.93 1.99 16.81
C GLU A 99 -17.38 3.40 17.18
N LYS A 100 -17.00 4.43 16.41
CA LYS A 100 -17.45 5.81 16.65
C LYS A 100 -18.98 5.96 16.53
N ARG A 101 -19.64 5.22 15.62
CA ARG A 101 -21.11 5.15 15.54
C ARG A 101 -21.71 4.48 16.78
N LYS A 102 -21.11 3.37 17.25
CA LYS A 102 -21.57 2.66 18.47
C LYS A 102 -21.46 3.51 19.73
N VAL A 103 -20.43 4.35 19.82
CA VAL A 103 -20.19 5.25 20.97
C VAL A 103 -21.02 6.55 20.87
N GLY A 104 -21.89 6.69 19.86
CA GLY A 104 -22.81 7.82 19.70
C GLY A 104 -22.15 9.11 19.20
N ALA A 105 -20.89 9.06 18.77
CA ALA A 105 -20.11 10.23 18.34
C ALA A 105 -20.34 10.62 16.87
N LEU A 106 -21.07 9.81 16.10
CA LEU A 106 -21.43 10.10 14.71
C LEU A 106 -22.95 10.11 14.58
N THR A 107 -23.53 11.31 14.68
CA THR A 107 -24.90 11.56 14.26
C THR A 107 -25.03 11.33 12.76
N LYS A 108 -26.16 10.75 12.36
CA LYS A 108 -26.46 10.27 11.02
C LYS A 108 -26.53 11.44 10.02
N SER A 109 -25.42 11.82 9.40
CA SER A 109 -25.41 12.73 8.25
C SER A 109 -24.39 12.29 7.19
N ALA A 110 -24.76 11.27 6.42
CA ALA A 110 -24.30 11.08 5.06
C ALA A 110 -25.24 10.04 4.43
N THR A 111 -26.32 10.53 3.80
CA THR A 111 -27.02 9.74 2.79
C THR A 111 -25.98 9.33 1.74
N PRO A 112 -25.91 8.05 1.33
CA PRO A 112 -25.07 7.70 0.19
C PRO A 112 -25.66 8.42 -1.02
N ILE A 113 -24.90 9.32 -1.64
CA ILE A 113 -25.25 9.84 -2.96
C ILE A 113 -25.15 8.62 -3.88
N SER A 114 -26.30 8.12 -4.35
CA SER A 114 -26.36 7.17 -5.44
C SER A 114 -25.76 7.82 -6.68
N GLU A 115 -24.84 7.12 -7.35
CA GLU A 115 -24.13 7.57 -8.56
C GLU A 115 -25.06 7.90 -9.75
N ASP A 116 -26.36 7.64 -9.63
CA ASP A 116 -27.37 7.88 -10.67
C ASP A 116 -27.88 9.35 -10.76
N GLU A 117 -27.59 10.23 -9.79
CA GLU A 117 -28.09 11.63 -9.81
C GLU A 117 -27.14 12.67 -10.44
N MET A 118 -25.94 12.28 -10.89
CA MET A 118 -25.00 13.21 -11.56
C MET A 118 -25.21 13.34 -13.08
N ALA A 119 -26.12 12.57 -13.69
CA ALA A 119 -26.31 12.53 -15.14
C ALA A 119 -27.37 13.51 -15.69
N GLU A 120 -28.23 14.11 -14.86
CA GLU A 120 -29.33 14.97 -15.37
C GLU A 120 -29.18 16.48 -15.13
N SER A 121 -28.19 16.96 -14.37
CA SER A 121 -28.02 18.42 -14.16
C SER A 121 -27.17 19.13 -15.22
N GLY A 122 -26.98 18.52 -16.40
CA GLY A 122 -26.16 19.03 -17.50
C GLY A 122 -26.92 19.71 -18.65
N GLN A 123 -28.25 19.79 -18.61
CA GLN A 123 -29.05 20.46 -19.66
C GLN A 123 -30.23 21.22 -19.05
N GLN A 124 -30.01 22.49 -18.65
CA GLN A 124 -30.96 23.59 -18.83
C GLN A 124 -30.39 24.91 -18.29
N LYS A 125 -29.66 25.62 -19.13
CA LYS A 125 -29.99 26.96 -19.66
C LYS A 125 -28.78 27.59 -20.35
#